data_AF-A0A6I6F2X7-F1
#
_entry.id   AF-A0A6I6F2X7-F1
#
_cell.length_a   1.000
_cell.length_b   1.000
_cell.length_c   1.000
_cell.angle_alpha   90.00
_cell.angle_beta   90.00
_cell.angle_gamma   90.00
#
_symmetry.space_group_name_H-M   'P 1'
#
loop_
_entity.id
_entity.type
_entity.pdbx_description
1 polymer ?
#
loop_
_entity_poly.entity_id
_entity_poly.type
_entity_poly.pdbx_seq_one_letter_code
_entity_poly.pdbx_strand_id
1 'polypeptide(L)'
;MSAGLRMDLILRNVKLRPAMAGLDGSFSQYVAFLQGMDTGSRLHGPGLLEEFPEWLAARTGYGANLPWWSLILIVVFPGWDASRPAGTMSAAEEEAAVDGLFQLLAEFLGIGLEKLEQ
;
A
#
# COMPACT_ATOMS: atom_id res chain seq x y z
N MET A 1 -19.42 -20.26 -4.90
CA MET A 1 -19.07 -18.84 -5.07
C MET A 1 -18.94 -18.24 -3.68
N SER A 2 -17.73 -18.23 -3.13
CA SER A 2 -17.47 -17.55 -1.85
C SER A 2 -17.59 -16.05 -2.09
N ALA A 3 -18.21 -15.32 -1.16
CA ALA A 3 -18.28 -13.86 -1.20
C ALA A 3 -16.87 -13.29 -0.99
N GLY A 4 -16.08 -13.30 -2.06
CA GLY A 4 -14.74 -12.74 -2.08
C GLY A 4 -14.83 -11.23 -1.85
N LEU A 5 -14.10 -10.76 -0.85
CA LEU A 5 -13.95 -9.36 -0.51
C LEU A 5 -13.66 -8.55 -1.78
N ARG A 6 -14.51 -7.55 -2.09
CA ARG A 6 -14.33 -6.66 -3.25
C ARG A 6 -13.20 -5.68 -2.97
N MET A 7 -11.97 -6.11 -3.20
CA MET A 7 -10.81 -5.30 -2.83
C MET A 7 -10.75 -3.97 -3.56
N ASP A 8 -11.22 -3.93 -4.80
CA ASP A 8 -11.41 -2.68 -5.54
C ASP A 8 -12.27 -1.68 -4.76
N LEU A 9 -13.38 -2.13 -4.17
CA LEU A 9 -14.29 -1.26 -3.42
C LEU A 9 -13.68 -0.80 -2.09
N ILE A 10 -12.97 -1.68 -1.38
CA ILE A 10 -12.34 -1.33 -0.10
C ILE A 10 -11.24 -0.31 -0.33
N LEU A 11 -10.31 -0.58 -1.24
CA LEU A 11 -9.20 0.32 -1.56
C LEU A 11 -9.72 1.68 -2.03
N ARG A 12 -10.74 1.69 -2.89
CA ARG A 12 -11.42 2.92 -3.31
C ARG A 12 -12.00 3.69 -2.12
N ASN A 13 -12.76 3.03 -1.25
CA ASN A 13 -13.42 3.70 -0.13
C ASN A 13 -12.40 4.28 0.87
N VAL A 14 -11.31 3.57 1.17
CA VAL A 14 -10.29 4.10 2.08
C VAL A 14 -9.43 5.19 1.42
N LYS A 15 -9.23 5.15 0.09
CA LYS A 15 -8.56 6.24 -0.64
C LYS A 15 -9.42 7.52 -0.64
N LEU A 16 -10.70 7.39 -1.00
CA LEU A 16 -11.60 8.55 -1.15
C LEU A 16 -12.18 9.08 0.16
N ARG A 17 -12.26 8.24 1.20
CA ARG A 17 -12.88 8.57 2.48
C ARG A 17 -12.07 8.02 3.67
N PRO A 18 -10.79 8.40 3.81
CA PRO A 18 -9.90 7.87 4.85
C PRO A 18 -10.50 7.95 6.27
N ALA A 19 -11.16 9.07 6.59
CA ALA A 19 -11.77 9.29 7.90
C ALA A 19 -12.86 8.25 8.26
N MET A 20 -13.56 7.67 7.28
CA MET A 20 -14.55 6.62 7.55
C MET A 20 -13.91 5.31 8.04
N ALA A 21 -12.63 5.12 7.75
CA ALA A 21 -11.81 4.03 8.25
C ALA A 21 -10.91 4.45 9.42
N GLY A 22 -11.12 5.65 9.98
CA GLY A 22 -10.29 6.20 11.06
C GLY A 22 -8.90 6.66 10.64
N LEU A 23 -8.65 6.83 9.34
CA LEU A 23 -7.36 7.24 8.79
C LEU A 23 -7.29 8.76 8.65
N ASP A 24 -6.12 9.33 8.89
CA ASP A 24 -5.84 10.76 8.72
C ASP A 24 -5.33 11.15 7.32
N GLY A 25 -5.16 10.15 6.45
CA GLY A 25 -4.63 10.31 5.10
C GLY A 25 -3.11 10.21 4.99
N SER A 26 -2.38 10.03 6.09
CA SER A 26 -0.93 9.81 6.05
C SER A 26 -0.58 8.43 5.50
N PHE A 27 0.58 8.33 4.85
CA PHE A 27 1.11 7.06 4.33
C PHE A 27 1.21 6.00 5.44
N SER A 28 1.67 6.40 6.63
CA SER A 28 1.85 5.49 7.76
C SER A 28 0.54 4.84 8.24
N GLN A 29 -0.57 5.60 8.27
CA GLN A 29 -1.89 5.07 8.65
C GLN A 29 -2.42 4.09 7.60
N TYR A 30 -2.25 4.40 6.32
CA TYR A 30 -2.61 3.45 5.25
C TYR A 30 -1.79 2.16 5.33
N VAL A 31 -0.48 2.25 5.59
CA VAL A 31 0.38 1.08 5.79
C VAL A 31 -0.12 0.22 6.95
N ALA A 32 -0.38 0.83 8.11
CA ALA A 32 -0.88 0.10 9.28
C ALA A 32 -2.23 -0.58 9.00
N PHE A 33 -3.15 0.13 8.34
CA PHE A 33 -4.45 -0.41 7.93
C PHE A 33 -4.31 -1.63 7.01
N LEU A 34 -3.47 -1.53 5.97
CA LEU A 34 -3.24 -2.61 5.01
C LEU A 34 -2.54 -3.81 5.65
N GLN A 35 -1.57 -3.60 6.54
CA GLN A 35 -0.95 -4.67 7.32
C GLN A 35 -1.96 -5.39 8.20
N GLY A 36 -2.88 -4.66 8.82
CA GLY A 36 -3.98 -5.25 9.60
C GLY A 36 -4.90 -6.10 8.73
N MET A 37 -5.30 -5.62 7.55
CA MET A 37 -6.11 -6.38 6.60
C MET A 37 -5.40 -7.65 6.12
N ASP A 38 -4.13 -7.54 5.74
CA ASP A 38 -3.33 -8.69 5.32
C ASP A 38 -3.23 -9.73 6.44
N THR A 39 -2.92 -9.30 7.66
CA THR A 39 -2.87 -10.18 8.83
C THR A 39 -4.20 -10.89 9.08
N GLY A 40 -5.32 -10.18 8.99
CA GLY A 40 -6.66 -10.76 9.15
C GLY A 40 -7.00 -11.76 8.04
N SER A 41 -6.61 -11.46 6.79
CA SER A 41 -6.88 -12.35 5.65
C SER A 41 -6.18 -13.70 5.76
N ARG A 42 -5.00 -13.75 6.41
CA ARG A 42 -4.23 -14.99 6.65
C ARG A 42 -4.96 -16.02 7.50
N LEU A 43 -5.99 -15.62 8.26
CA LEU A 43 -6.84 -16.55 9.02
C LEU A 43 -7.73 -17.42 8.11
N HIS A 44 -7.88 -17.04 6.84
CA HIS A 44 -8.80 -17.67 5.89
C HIS A 44 -8.13 -18.18 4.60
N GLY A 45 -6.80 -18.06 4.49
CA GLY A 45 -6.03 -18.47 3.32
C GLY A 45 -4.70 -17.72 3.20
N PRO A 46 -4.09 -17.70 2.00
CA PRO A 46 -2.96 -16.83 1.70
C PRO A 46 -3.25 -15.36 2.04
N GLY A 47 -2.24 -14.64 2.52
CA GLY A 47 -2.37 -13.23 2.85
C GLY A 47 -2.64 -12.39 1.60
N LEU A 48 -3.46 -11.35 1.71
CA LEU A 48 -3.72 -10.38 0.64
C LEU A 48 -2.44 -9.84 -0.02
N LEU A 49 -1.39 -9.65 0.78
CA LEU A 49 -0.11 -9.06 0.37
C LEU A 49 1.04 -10.08 0.47
N GLU A 50 0.75 -11.38 0.46
CA GLU A 50 1.76 -12.41 0.70
C GLU A 50 2.94 -12.36 -0.28
N GLU A 51 2.69 -12.14 -1.57
CA GLU A 51 3.73 -12.05 -2.62
C GLU A 51 4.10 -10.60 -2.99
N PHE A 52 3.50 -9.62 -2.31
CA PHE A 52 3.71 -8.21 -2.63
C PHE A 52 5.14 -7.72 -2.36
N PRO A 53 5.82 -8.09 -1.25
CA PRO A 53 7.21 -7.72 -1.02
C PRO A 53 8.15 -8.21 -2.12
N GLU A 54 8.01 -9.46 -2.57
CA GLU A 54 8.80 -10.07 -3.63
C GLU A 54 8.56 -9.38 -4.97
N TRP A 55 7.29 -9.07 -5.27
CA TRP A 55 6.91 -8.32 -6.45
C TRP A 55 7.51 -6.91 -6.48
N LEU A 56 7.59 -6.22 -5.34
CA LEU A 56 8.27 -4.93 -5.21
C LEU A 56 9.80 -5.04 -5.31
N ALA A 57 10.39 -6.05 -4.67
CA ALA A 57 11.82 -6.31 -4.68
C ALA A 57 12.35 -6.51 -6.12
N ALA A 58 11.62 -7.27 -6.93
CA ALA A 58 11.94 -7.51 -8.34
C ALA A 58 12.02 -6.21 -9.18
N ARG A 59 11.34 -5.13 -8.77
CA ARG A 59 11.31 -3.84 -9.48
C ARG A 59 12.41 -2.89 -9.04
N THR A 60 12.82 -2.97 -7.79
CA THR A 60 13.76 -2.00 -7.19
C THR A 60 15.21 -2.46 -7.30
N GLY A 61 15.45 -3.75 -7.56
CA GLY A 61 16.78 -4.34 -7.49
C GLY A 61 17.29 -4.52 -6.05
N TYR A 62 16.49 -4.12 -5.04
CA TYR A 62 16.72 -4.43 -3.64
C TYR A 62 16.09 -5.78 -3.32
N GLY A 63 16.71 -6.54 -2.41
CA GLY A 63 16.10 -7.78 -1.92
C GLY A 63 14.86 -7.52 -1.06
N ALA A 64 14.04 -8.55 -0.82
CA ALA A 64 12.87 -8.52 0.07
C ALA A 64 13.22 -8.44 1.58
N ASN A 65 14.41 -7.92 1.90
CA ASN A 65 14.93 -7.78 3.26
C ASN A 65 14.40 -6.51 3.95
N LEU A 66 13.82 -5.60 3.17
CA LEU A 66 13.13 -4.41 3.64
C LEU A 66 11.63 -4.70 3.74
N PRO A 67 10.90 -4.09 4.71
CA PRO A 67 9.46 -4.19 4.72
C PRO A 67 8.87 -3.56 3.45
N TRP A 68 7.77 -4.12 2.94
CA TRP A 68 7.19 -3.70 1.67
C TRP A 68 6.90 -2.20 1.58
N TRP A 69 6.51 -1.55 2.68
CA TRP A 69 6.25 -0.11 2.69
C TRP A 69 7.53 0.72 2.47
N SER A 70 8.70 0.22 2.88
CA SER A 70 9.98 0.85 2.55
C SER A 70 10.31 0.69 1.07
N LEU A 71 10.03 -0.48 0.49
CA LEU A 71 10.23 -0.73 -0.94
C LEU A 71 9.34 0.19 -1.80
N ILE A 72 8.11 0.47 -1.37
CA ILE A 72 7.24 1.45 -2.03
C ILE A 72 7.91 2.83 -2.07
N LEU A 73 8.44 3.32 -0.95
CA LEU A 73 9.08 4.64 -0.92
C LEU A 73 10.32 4.70 -1.84
N ILE A 74 11.07 3.61 -1.95
CA ILE A 74 12.20 3.49 -2.90
C ILE A 74 11.72 3.53 -4.35
N VAL A 75 10.58 2.90 -4.68
CA VAL A 75 9.99 2.98 -6.02
C VAL A 75 9.50 4.40 -6.33
N VAL A 76 8.80 5.02 -5.39
CA VAL A 76 8.16 6.34 -5.58
C VAL A 76 9.20 7.46 -5.61
N PHE A 77 10.22 7.38 -4.77
CA PHE A 77 11.27 8.39 -4.66
C PHE A 77 12.64 7.76 -4.97
N PRO A 78 13.14 7.87 -6.22
CA PRO A 78 14.47 7.41 -6.55
C PRO A 78 15.53 8.06 -5.65
N GLY A 79 16.24 7.24 -4.87
CA GLY A 79 17.21 7.72 -3.87
C GLY A 79 16.64 7.94 -2.47
N TRP A 80 15.43 7.46 -2.17
CA TRP A 80 14.89 7.45 -0.82
C TRP A 80 15.85 6.78 0.17
N ASP A 81 16.18 7.51 1.23
CA ASP A 81 16.95 6.96 2.34
C ASP A 81 16.00 6.25 3.31
N ALA A 82 16.04 4.92 3.31
CA ALA A 82 15.24 4.07 4.19
C ALA A 82 15.57 4.25 5.69
N SER A 83 16.66 4.95 6.04
CA SER A 83 16.98 5.31 7.42
C SER A 83 16.31 6.61 7.91
N ARG A 84 15.59 7.34 7.04
CA ARG A 84 14.86 8.55 7.43
C ARG A 84 13.85 8.24 8.55
N PRO A 85 13.80 9.07 9.62
CA PRO A 85 12.79 8.90 10.66
C PRO A 85 11.37 9.04 10.12
N ALA A 86 10.46 8.23 10.66
CA ALA A 86 9.03 8.36 10.38
C ALA A 86 8.52 9.77 10.72
N GLY A 87 7.62 10.31 9.89
CA GLY A 87 7.06 11.66 10.09
C GLY A 87 7.96 12.82 9.62
N THR A 88 9.03 12.53 8.89
CA THR A 88 9.91 13.57 8.30
C THR A 88 9.56 13.91 6.85
N MET A 89 8.46 13.36 6.34
CA MET A 89 7.95 13.65 5.00
C MET A 89 7.22 14.99 5.02
N SER A 90 7.47 15.80 4.00
CA SER A 90 6.64 16.95 3.68
C SER A 90 5.25 16.49 3.24
N ALA A 91 4.26 17.40 3.28
CA ALA A 91 2.91 17.09 2.82
C ALA A 91 2.87 16.58 1.36
N ALA A 92 3.73 17.13 0.49
CA ALA A 92 3.83 16.69 -0.90
C ALA A 92 4.46 15.29 -1.03
N GLU A 93 5.45 14.96 -0.18
CA GLU A 93 6.00 13.60 -0.12
C GLU A 93 4.95 12.62 0.41
N GLU A 94 4.17 12.98 1.43
CA GLU A 94 3.06 12.14 1.95
C GLU A 94 2.02 11.85 0.86
N GLU A 95 1.56 12.89 0.16
CA GLU A 95 0.59 12.75 -0.94
C GLU A 95 1.13 11.82 -2.05
N ALA A 96 2.35 12.06 -2.51
CA ALA A 96 2.98 11.23 -3.54
C ALA A 96 3.20 9.78 -3.09
N ALA A 97 3.51 9.54 -1.82
CA ALA A 97 3.67 8.20 -1.27
C ALA A 97 2.34 7.45 -1.17
N VAL A 98 1.27 8.14 -0.78
CA VAL A 98 -0.09 7.57 -0.76
C VAL A 98 -0.55 7.23 -2.17
N ASP A 99 -0.35 8.12 -3.13
CA ASP A 99 -0.71 7.82 -4.52
C ASP A 99 0.11 6.66 -5.09
N GLY A 100 1.41 6.65 -4.86
CA GLY A 100 2.29 5.55 -5.25
C GLY A 100 1.90 4.22 -4.60
N LEU A 101 1.50 4.22 -3.32
CA LEU A 101 0.96 3.05 -2.63
C LEU A 101 -0.27 2.49 -3.35
N PHE A 102 -1.27 3.33 -3.62
CA PHE A 102 -2.49 2.87 -4.28
C PHE A 102 -2.24 2.44 -5.73
N GLN A 103 -1.34 3.12 -6.45
CA GLN A 103 -0.95 2.73 -7.80
C GLN A 103 -0.29 1.34 -7.82
N LEU A 104 0.68 1.09 -6.94
CA LEU A 104 1.39 -0.19 -6.88
C LEU A 104 0.48 -1.32 -6.40
N LEU A 105 -0.45 -1.05 -5.48
CA LEU A 105 -1.46 -2.02 -5.06
C LEU A 105 -2.45 -2.34 -6.18
N ALA A 106 -2.92 -1.33 -6.91
CA ALA A 106 -3.78 -1.55 -8.08
C ALA A 106 -3.07 -2.43 -9.12
N GLU A 107 -1.83 -2.12 -9.43
CA GLU A 107 -1.04 -2.89 -10.39
C GLU A 107 -0.81 -4.33 -9.92
N PHE A 108 -0.40 -4.53 -8.67
CA PHE A 108 -0.19 -5.86 -8.09
C PHE A 108 -1.47 -6.72 -8.09
N LEU A 109 -2.61 -6.12 -7.73
CA LEU A 109 -3.89 -6.81 -7.64
C LEU A 109 -4.64 -6.91 -8.98
N GLY A 110 -4.10 -6.34 -10.07
CA GLY A 110 -4.77 -6.29 -11.37
C GLY A 110 -6.03 -5.43 -11.38
N ILE A 111 -6.10 -4.40 -10.53
CA ILE A 111 -7.21 -3.45 -10.45
C ILE A 111 -6.88 -2.24 -11.32
N GLY A 112 -7.80 -1.85 -12.22
CA GLY A 112 -7.65 -0.60 -12.98
C GLY A 112 -7.65 0.61 -12.05
N LEU A 113 -6.62 1.46 -12.15
CA LEU A 113 -6.42 2.61 -11.27
C LEU A 113 -7.63 3.56 -11.29
N GLU A 114 -8.30 3.67 -12.43
CA GLU A 114 -9.51 4.48 -12.61
C GLU A 114 -10.64 4.08 -11.64
N LYS A 115 -10.66 2.82 -11.19
CA LYS A 115 -11.65 2.33 -10.22
C LYS A 115 -11.39 2.83 -8.81
N LEU A 116 -10.17 3.27 -8.52
CA LEU A 116 -9.80 3.82 -7.21
C LEU A 116 -9.98 5.33 -7.13
N GLU A 117 -10.15 6.00 -8.27
CA GLU A 117 -10.20 7.46 -8.40
C GLU A 117 -11.62 8.02 -8.61
N GLN A 118 -12.53 7.22 -9.18
CA GLN A 118 -13.95 7.59 -9.41
C GLN A 118 -14.81 7.40 -8.17
#